data_AF-A0A2J8MN59-F1
#
_entry.id   AF-A0A2J8MN59-F1
#
_cell.length_a   1.000
_cell.length_b   1.000
_cell.length_c   1.000
_cell.angle_alpha   90.00
_cell.angle_beta   90.00
_cell.angle_gamma   90.00
#
_symmetry.space_group_name_H-M   'P 1'
#
loop_
_entity.id
_entity.type
_entity.pdbx_description
1 polymer ?
#
loop_
_entity_poly.entity_id
_entity_poly.type
_entity_poly.pdbx_seq_one_letter_code
_entity_poly.pdbx_strand_id
1 'polypeptide(L)'
;MPTSARCDDLEALKKKGCPLDDIENPRGSKDIKKNKNVTNRSKGTAEKLKPEDITQIQPQQLVLRLRSGEPQTFTLKFKRAEDYPIDLYYLMDLSYSM
;
A
#
# COMPACT_ATOMS: atom_id res chain seq x y z
N MET A 1 -31.70 -19.00 22.22
CA MET A 1 -30.58 -18.56 21.36
C MET A 1 -29.56 -19.68 21.35
N PRO A 2 -29.18 -20.26 20.21
CA PRO A 2 -28.17 -21.31 20.22
C PRO A 2 -26.84 -20.69 20.68
N THR A 3 -26.40 -21.03 21.88
CA THR A 3 -25.09 -20.65 22.42
C THR A 3 -24.05 -21.54 21.74
N SER A 4 -23.51 -21.10 20.60
CA SER A 4 -22.43 -21.81 19.93
C SER A 4 -21.17 -21.79 20.80
N ALA A 5 -21.02 -22.77 21.69
CA ALA A 5 -19.94 -22.86 22.67
C ALA A 5 -18.51 -22.90 22.06
N ARG A 6 -18.40 -23.08 20.74
CA ARG A 6 -17.15 -23.17 19.99
C ARG A 6 -16.65 -21.85 19.40
N CYS A 7 -17.52 -20.83 19.26
CA CYS A 7 -17.12 -19.51 18.77
C CYS A 7 -17.10 -18.55 19.97
N ASP A 8 -15.91 -18.24 20.46
CA ASP A 8 -15.69 -17.40 21.63
C ASP A 8 -14.34 -16.69 21.52
N ASP A 9 -14.05 -15.80 22.46
CA ASP A 9 -12.76 -15.13 22.55
C ASP A 9 -11.62 -16.14 22.71
N LEU A 10 -10.46 -15.84 22.12
CA LEU A 10 -9.30 -16.74 22.14
C LEU A 10 -8.87 -17.09 23.58
N GLU A 11 -8.95 -16.13 24.50
CA GLU A 11 -8.65 -16.37 25.92
C GLU A 11 -9.71 -17.23 26.59
N ALA A 12 -10.98 -17.05 26.24
CA ALA A 12 -12.08 -17.84 26.77
C ALA A 12 -11.99 -19.30 26.31
N LEU A 13 -11.67 -19.57 25.04
CA LEU A 13 -11.48 -20.92 24.51
C LEU A 13 -10.32 -21.66 25.21
N LYS A 14 -9.20 -20.97 25.45
CA LYS A 14 -8.07 -21.53 26.20
C LYS A 14 -8.45 -21.87 27.64
N LYS A 15 -9.17 -20.98 28.34
CA LYS A 15 -9.66 -21.23 29.71
C LYS A 15 -10.64 -22.38 29.78
N LYS A 16 -11.42 -22.60 28.72
CA LYS A 16 -12.36 -23.73 28.58
C LYS A 16 -11.67 -25.06 28.22
N GLY A 17 -10.35 -25.09 28.09
CA GLY A 17 -9.57 -26.30 27.83
C GLY A 17 -9.48 -26.70 26.36
N CYS A 18 -9.74 -25.78 25.42
CA CYS A 18 -9.55 -26.04 23.99
C CYS A 18 -8.05 -25.98 23.64
N PRO A 19 -7.45 -27.07 23.12
CA PRO A 19 -6.06 -27.10 22.68
C PRO A 19 -5.79 -26.08 21.58
N LEU A 20 -4.58 -25.52 21.52
CA LEU A 20 -4.22 -24.51 20.50
C LEU A 20 -4.32 -25.05 19.07
N ASP A 21 -4.01 -26.33 18.88
CA ASP A 21 -4.03 -26.99 17.57
C ASP A 21 -5.47 -27.14 17.02
N ASP A 22 -6.47 -27.13 17.91
CA ASP A 22 -7.89 -27.23 17.55
C ASP A 22 -8.57 -25.85 17.37
N ILE A 23 -7.85 -24.75 17.63
CA ILE A 23 -8.39 -23.38 17.50
C ILE A 23 -8.02 -22.80 16.14
N GLU A 24 -8.99 -22.77 15.24
CA GLU A 24 -8.87 -22.06 13.95
C GLU A 24 -9.00 -20.55 14.14
N ASN A 25 -7.90 -19.82 13.95
CA ASN A 25 -7.87 -18.37 14.12
C ASN A 25 -7.19 -17.68 12.92
N PRO A 26 -7.86 -17.61 11.75
CA PRO A 26 -7.29 -16.96 10.58
C PRO A 26 -7.02 -15.48 10.87
N ARG A 27 -5.82 -15.01 10.50
CA ARG A 27 -5.38 -13.62 10.65
C ARG A 27 -5.22 -12.97 9.28
N GLY A 28 -5.38 -11.64 9.25
CA GLY A 28 -5.02 -10.89 8.07
C GLY A 28 -3.52 -10.96 7.76
N SER A 29 -3.16 -10.75 6.49
CA SER A 29 -1.76 -10.75 6.04
C SER A 29 -1.50 -9.63 5.04
N LYS A 30 -0.22 -9.29 4.86
CA LYS A 30 0.25 -8.32 3.85
C LYS A 30 1.35 -8.94 3.01
N ASP A 31 1.19 -8.92 1.70
CA ASP A 31 2.13 -9.52 0.75
C ASP A 31 2.46 -8.50 -0.35
N ILE A 32 3.70 -8.02 -0.38
CA ILE A 32 4.13 -7.06 -1.41
C ILE A 32 4.45 -7.82 -2.71
N LYS A 33 3.81 -7.45 -3.81
CA LYS A 33 3.97 -8.11 -5.12
C LYS A 33 4.95 -7.37 -6.03
N LYS A 34 4.94 -6.02 -6.02
CA LYS A 34 5.87 -5.19 -6.78
C LYS A 34 6.36 -4.04 -5.92
N ASN A 35 7.68 -3.91 -5.80
CA ASN A 35 8.36 -2.93 -4.95
C ASN A 35 9.66 -2.42 -5.58
N LYS A 36 9.55 -1.86 -6.79
CA LYS A 36 10.65 -1.11 -7.43
C LYS A 36 11.02 0.06 -6.53
N ASN A 37 12.31 0.23 -6.27
CA ASN A 37 12.79 1.31 -5.42
C ASN A 37 12.57 2.68 -6.06
N VAL A 38 12.37 3.70 -5.23
CA VAL A 38 12.31 5.09 -5.70
C VAL A 38 13.61 5.49 -6.40
N THR A 39 13.48 6.25 -7.49
CA THR A 39 14.62 6.64 -8.32
C THR A 39 15.46 7.70 -7.62
N ASN A 40 16.76 7.48 -7.55
CA ASN A 40 17.75 8.47 -7.12
C ASN A 40 18.50 8.95 -8.36
N ARG A 41 18.17 10.15 -8.87
CA ARG A 41 18.96 10.79 -9.92
C ARG A 41 20.16 11.48 -9.25
N SER A 42 21.37 11.04 -9.57
CA SER A 42 22.60 11.77 -9.26
C SER A 42 22.86 12.79 -10.37
N LYS A 43 22.92 14.08 -10.02
CA LYS A 43 23.36 15.13 -10.95
C LYS A 43 24.80 14.82 -11.39
N GLY A 44 24.97 14.39 -12.64
CA GLY A 44 26.28 14.31 -13.29
C GLY A 44 26.65 12.98 -13.97
N THR A 45 25.93 11.87 -13.74
CA THR A 45 26.38 10.56 -14.28
C THR A 45 25.29 9.60 -14.79
N ALA A 46 24.00 9.92 -14.66
CA ALA A 46 22.96 8.96 -15.01
C ALA A 46 22.29 9.29 -16.35
N GLU A 47 22.19 8.27 -17.20
CA GLU A 47 21.39 8.22 -18.43
C GLU A 47 20.09 9.03 -18.32
N LYS A 48 19.69 9.71 -19.40
CA LYS A 48 18.38 10.36 -19.51
C LYS A 48 17.29 9.29 -19.37
N LEU A 49 16.90 8.98 -18.13
CA LEU A 49 15.79 8.07 -17.85
C LEU A 49 14.53 8.69 -18.41
N LYS A 50 13.82 7.91 -19.23
CA LYS A 50 12.50 8.30 -19.71
C LYS A 50 11.52 8.43 -18.53
N PRO A 51 10.48 9.27 -18.62
CA PRO A 51 9.55 9.49 -17.53
C PRO A 51 8.94 8.20 -16.95
N GLU A 52 8.67 7.22 -17.81
CA GLU A 52 8.13 5.90 -17.46
C GLU A 52 9.05 5.04 -16.58
N ASP A 53 10.35 5.28 -16.61
CA ASP A 53 11.32 4.51 -15.81
C ASP A 53 11.51 5.10 -14.40
N ILE A 54 11.06 6.33 -14.19
CA ILE A 54 11.17 7.07 -12.92
C ILE A 54 10.11 6.57 -11.94
N THR A 55 10.57 6.01 -10.83
CA THR A 55 9.70 5.52 -9.76
C THR A 55 9.69 6.54 -8.63
N GLN A 56 8.54 7.20 -8.41
CA GLN A 56 8.37 8.17 -7.31
C GLN A 56 7.62 7.59 -6.11
N ILE A 57 6.93 6.46 -6.27
CA ILE A 57 6.11 5.81 -5.24
C ILE A 57 6.47 4.32 -5.15
N GLN A 58 6.55 3.81 -3.93
CA GLN A 58 6.64 2.37 -3.65
C GLN A 58 5.87 1.98 -2.37
N PRO A 59 5.37 0.73 -2.26
CA PRO A 59 5.33 -0.31 -3.29
C PRO A 59 4.30 -0.01 -4.41
N GLN A 60 4.46 -0.63 -5.58
CA GLN A 60 3.55 -0.44 -6.72
C GLN A 60 2.39 -1.44 -6.72
N GLN A 61 2.57 -2.60 -6.09
CA GLN A 61 1.52 -3.62 -5.98
C GLN A 61 1.69 -4.41 -4.69
N LEU A 62 0.58 -4.61 -3.98
CA LEU A 62 0.52 -5.44 -2.77
C LEU A 62 -0.83 -6.14 -2.68
N VAL A 63 -0.88 -7.23 -1.91
CA VAL A 63 -2.07 -8.00 -1.60
C VAL A 63 -2.28 -7.94 -0.10
N LEU A 64 -3.49 -7.55 0.32
CA LEU A 64 -3.91 -7.60 1.71
C LEU A 64 -4.96 -8.68 1.86
N ARG A 65 -4.76 -9.61 2.79
CA ARG A 65 -5.81 -10.50 3.28
C ARG A 65 -6.40 -9.85 4.53
N LEU A 66 -7.68 -9.50 4.49
CA LEU A 66 -8.36 -8.78 5.57
C LEU A 66 -9.24 -9.73 6.37
N ARG A 67 -9.13 -9.68 7.69
CA ARG A 67 -10.11 -10.27 8.61
C ARG A 67 -11.10 -9.18 8.99
N SER A 68 -12.38 -9.51 9.05
CA SER A 68 -13.42 -8.56 9.46
C SER A 68 -13.08 -7.95 10.84
N GLY A 69 -13.07 -6.63 10.94
CA GLY A 69 -12.72 -5.89 12.14
C GLY A 69 -11.22 -5.75 12.45
N GLU A 70 -10.33 -6.41 11.70
CA GLU A 70 -8.87 -6.31 11.88
C GLU A 70 -8.25 -5.39 10.81
N PRO A 71 -7.73 -4.20 11.17
CA PRO A 71 -7.07 -3.33 10.21
C PRO A 71 -5.71 -3.89 9.78
N GLN A 72 -5.35 -3.68 8.50
CA GLN A 72 -4.02 -3.98 7.97
C GLN A 72 -3.32 -2.69 7.55
N THR A 73 -2.09 -2.49 8.03
CA THR A 73 -1.30 -1.29 7.78
C THR A 73 -0.08 -1.60 6.92
N PHE A 74 0.15 -0.76 5.92
CA PHE A 74 1.35 -0.79 5.09
C PHE A 74 1.91 0.63 4.92
N THR A 75 3.22 0.70 4.65
CA THR A 75 3.91 1.98 4.48
C THR A 75 4.01 2.31 3.00
N LEU A 76 3.57 3.52 2.63
CA LEU A 76 3.78 4.09 1.31
C LEU A 76 4.97 5.06 1.38
N LYS A 77 5.95 4.88 0.50
CA LYS A 77 7.08 5.81 0.37
C LYS A 77 6.88 6.64 -0.88
N PHE A 78 7.00 7.96 -0.73
CA PHE A 78 6.97 8.92 -1.81
C PHE A 78 8.30 9.67 -1.86
N LYS A 79 8.84 9.85 -3.05
CA LYS A 79 9.99 10.71 -3.32
C LYS A 79 9.74 11.49 -4.60
N ARG A 80 9.73 12.82 -4.50
CA ARG A 80 9.62 13.71 -5.66
C ARG A 80 10.83 13.52 -6.58
N ALA A 81 10.59 13.27 -7.85
CA ALA A 81 11.65 13.21 -8.86
C ALA A 81 12.24 14.60 -9.12
N GLU A 82 13.56 14.65 -9.33
CA GLU A 82 14.23 15.84 -9.84
C GLU A 82 14.14 15.88 -11.37
N ASP A 83 13.92 17.06 -11.94
CA ASP A 83 13.88 17.29 -13.40
C ASP A 83 12.82 16.43 -14.12
N TYR A 84 11.57 16.48 -13.62
CA TYR A 84 10.42 15.80 -14.22
C TYR A 84 9.78 16.70 -15.29
N PRO A 85 9.40 16.18 -16.48
CA PRO A 85 8.85 17.00 -17.55
C PRO A 85 7.56 17.72 -17.13
N ILE A 86 7.36 18.92 -17.65
CA ILE A 86 6.21 19.77 -17.38
C ILE A 86 5.52 20.07 -18.70
N ASP A 87 4.22 19.77 -18.76
CA ASP A 87 3.36 20.20 -19.86
C ASP A 87 2.67 21.50 -19.45
N LEU A 88 2.92 22.58 -20.17
CA LEU A 88 2.32 23.89 -19.94
C LEU A 88 1.38 24.23 -21.07
N TYR A 89 0.11 24.45 -20.76
CA TYR A 89 -0.88 24.93 -21.72
C TYR A 89 -1.27 26.36 -21.39
N TYR A 90 -0.98 27.27 -22.32
CA TYR A 90 -1.32 28.68 -22.16
C TYR A 90 -2.69 28.94 -22.76
N LEU A 91 -3.67 29.18 -21.89
CA LEU A 91 -5.01 29.57 -22.29
C LEU A 91 -5.13 31.09 -22.16
N MET A 92 -5.00 31.79 -23.28
CA MET A 92 -5.27 33.22 -23.36
C MET A 92 -6.76 33.45 -23.54
N ASP A 93 -7.30 34.38 -22.78
CA ASP A 93 -8.50 35.07 -23.21
C ASP A 93 -8.14 36.01 -24.39
N LEU A 94 -9.00 36.03 -25.41
CA LEU A 94 -8.88 36.88 -26.60
C LEU A 94 -10.11 37.78 -26.74
N SER A 95 -10.79 38.06 -25.63
CA SER A 95 -11.90 38.99 -25.54
C SER A 95 -11.45 40.44 -25.75
N TYR A 96 -12.40 41.34 -26.03
CA TYR A 96 -12.11 42.76 -26.27
C TYR A 96 -11.52 43.50 -25.06
N SER A 97 -11.69 42.97 -23.84
CA SER A 97 -11.16 43.55 -22.60
C SER A 97 -9.78 43.04 -22.20
N MET A 98 -9.20 42.12 -22.98
CA MET A 98 -7.85 41.60 -22.78
C MET A 98 -6.79 42.57 -23.28
#